data_AF-A0A1H3BPK3-F1
#
_entry.id   AF-A0A1H3BPK3-F1
#
_cell.length_a   1.000
_cell.length_b   1.000
_cell.length_c   1.000
_cell.angle_alpha   90.00
_cell.angle_beta   90.00
_cell.angle_gamma   90.00
#
_symmetry.space_group_name_H-M   'P 1'
#
loop_
_entity.id
_entity.type
_entity.pdbx_description
1 polymer ?
#
loop_
_entity_poly.entity_id
_entity_poly.type
_entity_poly.pdbx_seq_one_letter_code
_entity_poly.pdbx_strand_id
1 'polypeptide(L)'
;MPGFCRLITTGFILLLAMNAQAEQPSGRQSYESCSLITSQYLTVIQLLGRGFDEEMLQQTLPEITAESSARVAALGELVNNEGLTKTYTRVNVEFARCATAVYQQHGVPESGSREAHFHFCAGENKVRHEVLMAAMLEAPESAVRAQLPETHQSIVSPLYSLYGTDGADAVYDSLASELKLCINSRR
;
A
#
# COMPACT_ATOMS: atom_id res chain seq x y z
N MET A 1 -54.38 11.48 -40.28
CA MET A 1 -53.09 12.00 -40.77
C MET A 1 -52.08 11.87 -39.63
N PRO A 2 -50.96 11.15 -39.84
CA PRO A 2 -50.02 10.77 -38.79
C PRO A 2 -48.91 11.82 -38.62
N GLY A 3 -48.44 11.98 -37.38
CA GLY A 3 -47.22 12.72 -37.04
C GLY A 3 -46.28 11.81 -36.27
N PHE A 4 -45.24 11.33 -36.95
CA PHE A 4 -44.13 10.57 -36.38
C PHE A 4 -43.26 11.49 -35.51
N CYS A 5 -42.90 11.02 -34.31
CA CYS A 5 -41.69 11.49 -33.64
C CYS A 5 -40.94 10.26 -33.07
N ARG A 6 -39.80 9.96 -33.69
CA ARG A 6 -38.82 8.96 -33.24
C ARG A 6 -37.77 9.66 -32.37
N LEU A 7 -37.40 9.04 -31.26
CA LEU A 7 -36.07 9.12 -30.61
C LEU A 7 -35.93 7.83 -29.79
N ILE A 8 -35.20 6.80 -30.25
CA ILE A 8 -33.74 6.62 -30.29
C ILE A 8 -33.13 6.48 -28.87
N THR A 9 -32.80 5.21 -28.55
CA THR A 9 -31.69 4.66 -27.71
C THR A 9 -31.30 5.39 -26.41
N THR A 10 -31.04 4.73 -25.29
CA THR A 10 -29.90 3.81 -25.04
C THR A 10 -30.12 3.29 -23.60
N GLY A 11 -30.25 1.99 -23.33
CA GLY A 11 -29.10 1.14 -23.01
C GLY A 11 -28.45 1.53 -21.68
N PHE A 12 -29.01 1.09 -20.54
CA PHE A 12 -28.32 1.15 -19.25
C PHE A 12 -28.17 -0.28 -18.72
N ILE A 13 -27.06 -0.89 -19.13
CA ILE A 13 -26.59 -2.17 -18.62
C ILE A 13 -26.00 -1.90 -17.24
N LEU A 14 -26.71 -2.28 -16.17
CA LEU A 14 -26.16 -2.35 -14.81
C LEU A 14 -25.27 -3.60 -14.73
N LEU A 15 -24.01 -3.48 -15.15
CA LEU A 15 -22.98 -4.49 -14.89
C LEU A 15 -22.33 -4.22 -13.54
N LEU A 16 -22.56 -5.17 -12.63
CA LEU A 16 -21.57 -5.76 -11.73
C LEU A 16 -20.61 -4.79 -10.99
N ALA A 17 -21.02 -4.38 -9.80
CA ALA A 17 -20.07 -4.19 -8.71
C ALA A 17 -20.13 -5.45 -7.82
N MET A 18 -19.58 -6.56 -8.33
CA MET A 18 -19.17 -7.65 -7.44
C MET A 18 -17.94 -7.13 -6.69
N ASN A 19 -18.16 -6.64 -5.47
CA ASN A 19 -17.09 -6.51 -4.50
C ASN A 19 -16.56 -7.92 -4.23
N ALA A 20 -15.51 -8.32 -4.96
CA ALA A 20 -14.67 -9.43 -4.59
C ALA A 20 -13.88 -9.02 -3.34
N GLN A 21 -14.57 -8.90 -2.19
CA GLN A 21 -13.91 -9.03 -0.91
C GLN A 21 -13.61 -10.51 -0.78
N ALA A 22 -12.37 -10.89 -1.11
CA ALA A 22 -11.83 -12.16 -0.70
C ALA A 22 -11.96 -12.24 0.82
N GLU A 23 -12.96 -12.99 1.30
CA GLU A 23 -13.12 -13.37 2.69
C GLU A 23 -11.87 -14.17 3.08
N GLN A 24 -10.90 -13.51 3.70
CA GLN A 24 -9.74 -14.20 4.25
C GLN A 24 -10.19 -15.00 5.49
N PRO A 25 -9.72 -16.25 5.63
CA PRO A 25 -10.14 -17.14 6.70
C PRO A 25 -9.83 -16.52 8.07
N SER A 26 -10.65 -16.85 9.05
CA SER A 26 -10.71 -16.29 10.41
C SER A 26 -9.48 -16.57 11.29
N GLY A 27 -8.27 -16.28 10.82
CA GLY A 27 -7.13 -15.98 11.66
C GLY A 27 -7.23 -14.53 12.11
N ARG A 28 -7.26 -14.26 13.42
CA ARG A 28 -7.25 -12.89 13.95
C ARG A 28 -6.03 -12.17 13.37
N GLN A 29 -6.27 -11.12 12.58
CA GLN A 29 -5.22 -10.28 12.04
C GLN A 29 -4.40 -9.70 13.20
N SER A 30 -3.09 -9.60 13.00
CA SER A 30 -2.12 -8.97 13.90
C SER A 30 -1.29 -7.94 13.12
N TYR A 31 -0.70 -6.96 13.80
CA TYR A 31 0.25 -6.04 13.19
C TYR A 31 1.40 -6.80 12.53
N GLU A 32 1.86 -7.91 13.13
CA GLU A 32 2.84 -8.80 12.50
C GLU A 32 2.35 -9.31 11.14
N SER A 33 1.17 -9.94 11.08
CA SER A 33 0.63 -10.48 9.83
C SER A 33 0.39 -9.39 8.78
N CYS A 34 -0.19 -8.25 9.17
CA CYS A 34 -0.40 -7.10 8.29
C CYS A 34 0.93 -6.63 7.68
N SER A 35 1.97 -6.51 8.50
CA SER A 35 3.27 -5.98 8.07
C SER A 35 4.05 -6.97 7.20
N LEU A 36 4.01 -8.26 7.53
CA LEU A 36 4.71 -9.30 6.76
C LEU A 36 4.08 -9.47 5.38
N ILE A 37 2.75 -9.51 5.29
CA ILE A 37 2.05 -9.59 3.99
C ILE A 37 2.33 -8.34 3.16
N THR A 38 2.24 -7.15 3.78
CA THR A 38 2.54 -5.88 3.09
C THR A 38 3.98 -5.85 2.59
N SER A 39 4.95 -6.26 3.41
CA SER A 39 6.36 -6.36 3.03
C SER A 39 6.60 -7.26 1.81
N GLN A 40 5.89 -8.39 1.73
CA GLN A 40 5.92 -9.27 0.55
C GLN A 40 5.37 -8.56 -0.69
N TYR A 41 4.21 -7.90 -0.58
CA TYR A 41 3.62 -7.16 -1.69
C TYR A 41 4.52 -6.04 -2.19
N LEU A 42 5.05 -5.25 -1.27
CA LEU A 42 5.99 -4.18 -1.61
C LEU A 42 7.25 -4.73 -2.28
N THR A 43 7.77 -5.88 -1.84
CA THR A 43 8.91 -6.52 -2.49
C THR A 43 8.59 -6.93 -3.94
N VAL A 44 7.41 -7.50 -4.19
CA VAL A 44 6.97 -7.84 -5.55
C VAL A 44 6.84 -6.58 -6.41
N ILE A 45 6.18 -5.53 -5.92
CA ILE A 45 6.04 -4.25 -6.65
C ILE A 45 7.42 -3.64 -6.95
N GLN A 46 8.35 -3.70 -6.01
CA GLN A 46 9.72 -3.24 -6.18
C GLN A 46 10.48 -3.99 -7.27
N LEU A 47 10.25 -5.29 -7.41
CA LEU A 47 10.86 -6.09 -8.49
C LEU A 47 10.19 -5.78 -9.84
N LEU A 48 8.86 -5.69 -9.87
CA LEU A 48 8.12 -5.28 -11.07
C LEU A 48 8.61 -3.90 -11.57
N GLY A 49 8.78 -2.94 -10.66
CA GLY A 49 9.30 -1.60 -11.00
C GLY A 49 10.76 -1.58 -11.45
N ARG A 50 11.53 -2.65 -11.21
CA ARG A 50 12.90 -2.84 -11.71
C ARG A 50 12.94 -3.57 -13.07
N GLY A 51 11.79 -3.86 -13.66
CA GLY A 51 11.67 -4.48 -14.98
C GLY A 51 11.63 -6.01 -14.96
N PHE A 52 11.45 -6.64 -13.80
CA PHE A 52 11.14 -8.06 -13.73
C PHE A 52 9.67 -8.25 -14.12
N ASP A 53 9.38 -9.11 -15.09
CA ASP A 53 8.00 -9.44 -15.44
C ASP A 53 7.40 -10.52 -14.51
N GLU A 54 6.07 -10.64 -14.56
CA GLU A 54 5.32 -11.56 -13.72
C GLU A 54 5.78 -13.01 -13.87
N GLU A 55 6.03 -13.45 -15.12
CA GLU A 55 6.46 -14.82 -15.42
C GLU A 55 7.83 -15.11 -14.79
N MET A 56 8.78 -14.18 -14.93
CA MET A 56 10.10 -14.29 -14.33
C MET A 56 9.99 -14.37 -12.80
N LEU A 57 9.15 -13.56 -12.18
CA LEU A 57 8.95 -13.60 -10.73
C LEU A 57 8.35 -14.93 -10.28
N GLN A 58 7.35 -15.46 -11.00
CA GLN A 58 6.77 -16.76 -10.68
C GLN A 58 7.76 -17.92 -10.80
N GLN A 59 8.73 -17.82 -11.72
CA GLN A 59 9.75 -18.86 -11.93
C GLN A 59 10.94 -18.76 -10.96
N THR A 60 11.28 -17.56 -10.49
CA THR A 60 12.52 -17.29 -9.75
C THR A 60 12.35 -17.10 -8.26
N LEU A 61 11.14 -16.77 -7.78
CA LEU A 61 10.90 -16.66 -6.35
C LEU A 61 11.00 -18.04 -5.69
N PRO A 62 11.90 -18.23 -4.70
CA PRO A 62 12.08 -19.51 -4.04
C PRO A 62 10.80 -19.91 -3.29
N GLU A 63 10.47 -21.20 -3.33
CA GLU A 63 9.36 -21.79 -2.57
C GLU A 63 7.99 -21.12 -2.83
N ILE A 64 7.76 -20.63 -4.05
CA ILE A 64 6.49 -20.01 -4.43
C ILE A 64 5.35 -21.05 -4.35
N THR A 65 4.31 -20.72 -3.60
CA THR A 65 3.08 -21.52 -3.50
C THR A 65 2.08 -21.06 -4.55
N ALA A 66 1.02 -21.83 -4.79
CA ALA A 66 -0.05 -21.40 -5.68
C ALA A 66 -0.69 -20.07 -5.22
N GLU A 67 -0.77 -19.84 -3.91
CA GLU A 67 -1.32 -18.60 -3.35
C GLU A 67 -0.37 -17.40 -3.56
N SER A 68 0.94 -17.56 -3.33
CA SER A 68 1.89 -16.48 -3.58
C SER A 68 2.06 -16.20 -5.08
N SER A 69 1.95 -17.21 -5.94
CA SER A 69 1.88 -17.04 -7.40
C SER A 69 0.67 -16.20 -7.81
N ALA A 70 -0.52 -16.51 -7.31
CA ALA A 70 -1.73 -15.72 -7.57
C ALA A 70 -1.61 -14.26 -7.08
N ARG A 71 -0.93 -14.03 -5.95
CA ARG A 71 -0.65 -12.68 -5.43
C ARG A 71 0.33 -11.92 -6.33
N VAL A 72 1.38 -12.57 -6.83
CA VAL A 72 2.31 -11.98 -7.80
C VAL A 72 1.57 -11.58 -9.07
N ALA A 73 0.70 -12.47 -9.58
CA ALA A 73 -0.13 -12.20 -10.75
C ALA A 73 -1.05 -10.99 -10.55
N ALA A 74 -1.78 -10.96 -9.44
CA ALA A 74 -2.66 -9.84 -9.13
C ALA A 74 -1.92 -8.50 -9.00
N LEU A 75 -0.70 -8.51 -8.41
CA LEU A 75 0.12 -7.30 -8.33
C LEU A 75 0.68 -6.89 -9.69
N GLY A 76 1.10 -7.84 -10.53
CA GLY A 76 1.52 -7.59 -11.90
C GLY A 76 0.40 -6.94 -12.73
N GLU A 77 -0.81 -7.50 -12.66
CA GLU A 77 -1.99 -6.93 -13.30
C GLU A 77 -2.29 -5.51 -12.81
N LEU A 78 -2.22 -5.27 -11.49
CA LEU A 78 -2.43 -3.93 -10.93
C LEU A 78 -1.39 -2.92 -11.42
N VAL A 79 -0.10 -3.30 -11.47
CA VAL A 79 0.96 -2.43 -11.97
C VAL A 79 0.74 -2.12 -13.46
N ASN A 80 0.39 -3.12 -14.27
CA ASN A 80 0.13 -2.95 -15.69
C ASN A 80 -1.08 -2.05 -15.98
N ASN A 81 -2.14 -2.19 -15.18
CA ASN A 81 -3.40 -1.47 -15.40
C ASN A 81 -3.40 -0.06 -14.80
N GLU A 82 -2.79 0.14 -13.62
CA GLU A 82 -2.89 1.37 -12.84
C GLU A 82 -1.56 2.15 -12.74
N GLY A 83 -0.43 1.49 -12.98
CA GLY A 83 0.91 2.04 -12.80
C GLY A 83 1.44 1.88 -11.36
N LEU A 84 2.77 1.89 -11.22
CA LEU A 84 3.48 1.64 -9.96
C LEU A 84 3.00 2.50 -8.79
N THR A 85 2.94 3.82 -8.97
CA THR A 85 2.54 4.76 -7.92
C THR A 85 1.17 4.40 -7.32
N LYS A 86 0.20 4.07 -8.18
CA LYS A 86 -1.16 3.73 -7.72
C LYS A 86 -1.18 2.38 -7.01
N THR A 87 -0.43 1.39 -7.51
CA THR A 87 -0.31 0.09 -6.83
C THR A 87 0.31 0.23 -5.45
N TYR A 88 1.41 1.00 -5.32
CA TYR A 88 2.02 1.31 -4.02
C TYR A 88 1.05 2.01 -3.07
N THR A 89 0.32 3.00 -3.57
CA THR A 89 -0.69 3.74 -2.79
C THR A 89 -1.75 2.78 -2.26
N ARG A 90 -2.29 1.91 -3.11
CA ARG A 90 -3.30 0.91 -2.72
C ARG A 90 -2.78 -0.03 -1.64
N VAL A 91 -1.57 -0.57 -1.80
CA VAL A 91 -0.97 -1.47 -0.79
C VAL A 91 -0.76 -0.77 0.55
N ASN A 92 -0.29 0.49 0.55
CA ASN A 92 -0.13 1.26 1.79
C ASN A 92 -1.47 1.58 2.47
N VAL A 93 -2.51 1.90 1.69
CA VAL A 93 -3.86 2.12 2.22
C VAL A 93 -4.43 0.84 2.85
N GLU A 94 -4.26 -0.31 2.18
CA GLU A 94 -4.70 -1.60 2.74
C GLU A 94 -3.91 -1.98 4.00
N PHE A 95 -2.61 -1.68 4.04
CA PHE A 95 -1.81 -1.88 5.26
C PHE A 95 -2.33 -1.03 6.42
N ALA A 96 -2.61 0.26 6.18
CA ALA A 96 -3.17 1.15 7.19
C ALA A 96 -4.56 0.69 7.66
N ARG A 97 -5.41 0.17 6.75
CA ARG A 97 -6.71 -0.43 7.09
C ARG A 97 -6.55 -1.66 7.96
N CYS A 98 -5.64 -2.57 7.60
CA CYS A 98 -5.34 -3.77 8.38
C CYS A 98 -4.89 -3.41 9.80
N ALA A 99 -3.88 -2.55 9.92
CA ALA A 99 -3.37 -2.08 11.22
C ALA A 99 -4.47 -1.39 12.06
N THR A 100 -5.32 -0.58 11.43
CA THR A 100 -6.45 0.07 12.11
C THR A 100 -7.48 -0.95 12.62
N ALA A 101 -7.78 -1.98 11.83
CA ALA A 101 -8.70 -3.04 12.26
C ALA A 101 -8.12 -3.84 13.45
N VAL A 102 -6.81 -4.13 13.44
CA VAL A 102 -6.13 -4.76 14.58
C VAL A 102 -6.23 -3.89 15.82
N TYR A 103 -5.97 -2.57 15.70
CA TYR A 103 -6.15 -1.63 16.81
C TYR A 103 -7.57 -1.63 17.36
N GLN A 104 -8.59 -1.60 16.50
CA GLN A 104 -9.99 -1.59 16.92
C GLN A 104 -10.39 -2.87 17.66
N GLN A 105 -9.79 -4.01 17.31
CA GLN A 105 -10.09 -5.31 17.92
C GLN A 105 -9.29 -5.58 19.20
N HIS A 106 -8.05 -5.13 19.25
CA HIS A 106 -7.07 -5.55 20.26
C HIS A 106 -6.45 -4.39 21.06
N GLY A 107 -6.66 -3.15 20.63
CA GLY A 107 -6.08 -1.95 21.24
C GLY A 107 -4.58 -1.81 20.99
N VAL A 108 -3.91 -1.14 21.93
CA VAL A 108 -2.45 -1.02 21.95
C VAL A 108 -1.86 -2.33 22.49
N PRO A 109 -0.90 -2.97 21.79
CA PRO A 109 -0.24 -4.17 22.30
C PRO A 109 0.62 -3.89 23.54
N GLU A 110 0.89 -4.93 24.31
CA GLU A 110 1.75 -4.85 25.50
C GLU A 110 3.14 -4.32 25.14
N SER A 111 3.63 -3.35 25.93
CA SER A 111 4.96 -2.76 25.73
C SER A 111 6.07 -3.82 25.76
N GLY A 112 6.99 -3.77 24.81
CA GLY A 112 8.08 -4.74 24.69
C GLY A 112 7.69 -6.09 24.08
N SER A 113 6.40 -6.32 23.80
CA SER A 113 5.98 -7.48 23.02
C SER A 113 6.47 -7.38 21.57
N ARG A 114 6.59 -8.53 20.90
CA ARG A 114 6.85 -8.58 19.46
C ARG A 114 5.79 -7.81 18.68
N GLU A 115 4.54 -7.88 19.12
CA GLU A 115 3.43 -7.18 18.49
C GLU A 115 3.55 -5.65 18.63
N ALA A 116 4.08 -5.14 19.76
CA ALA A 116 4.36 -3.72 19.93
C ALA A 116 5.41 -3.19 18.94
N HIS A 117 6.39 -4.02 18.57
CA HIS A 117 7.35 -3.68 17.52
C HIS A 117 6.66 -3.49 16.16
N PHE A 118 5.80 -4.43 15.77
CA PHE A 118 5.06 -4.31 14.50
C PHE A 118 4.04 -3.17 14.51
N HIS A 119 3.38 -2.91 15.63
CA HIS A 119 2.52 -1.74 15.80
C HIS A 119 3.31 -0.44 15.62
N PHE A 120 4.51 -0.34 16.19
CA PHE A 120 5.41 0.79 15.99
C PHE A 120 5.75 0.97 14.51
N CYS A 121 6.18 -0.10 13.83
CA CYS A 121 6.52 -0.04 12.40
C CYS A 121 5.33 0.35 11.52
N ALA A 122 4.11 -0.10 11.84
CA ALA A 122 2.90 0.29 11.14
C ALA A 122 2.62 1.79 11.27
N GLY A 123 2.79 2.35 12.48
CA GLY A 123 2.67 3.79 12.72
C GLY A 123 3.70 4.60 11.94
N GLU A 124 4.96 4.18 11.99
CA GLU A 124 6.06 4.80 11.26
C GLU A 124 5.84 4.81 9.74
N ASN A 125 5.31 3.71 9.18
CA ASN A 125 4.96 3.62 7.76
C ASN A 125 3.79 4.53 7.40
N LYS A 126 2.74 4.56 8.24
CA LYS A 126 1.58 5.42 8.04
C LYS A 126 2.00 6.89 7.93
N VAL A 127 2.80 7.39 8.88
CA VAL A 127 3.23 8.80 8.87
C VAL A 127 4.03 9.12 7.61
N ARG A 128 4.98 8.26 7.21
CA ARG A 128 5.75 8.46 5.97
C ARG A 128 4.85 8.50 4.73
N HIS A 129 3.86 7.62 4.66
CA HIS A 129 2.88 7.61 3.57
C HIS A 129 2.05 8.89 3.54
N GLU A 130 1.57 9.37 4.68
CA GLU A 130 0.82 10.64 4.79
C GLU A 130 1.68 11.85 4.38
N VAL A 131 2.96 11.87 4.73
CA VAL A 131 3.90 12.91 4.28
C VAL A 131 4.06 12.92 2.75
N LEU A 132 4.22 11.74 2.13
CA LEU A 132 4.27 11.62 0.67
C LEU A 132 2.96 12.08 0.03
N MET A 133 1.81 11.65 0.56
CA MET A 133 0.50 12.07 0.05
C MET A 133 0.34 13.59 0.10
N ALA A 134 0.80 14.24 1.18
CA ALA A 134 0.79 15.69 1.27
C ALA A 134 1.72 16.35 0.24
N ALA A 135 2.91 15.79 0.00
CA ALA A 135 3.82 16.29 -1.04
C ALA A 135 3.21 16.16 -2.45
N MET A 136 2.54 15.04 -2.74
CA MET A 136 1.82 14.81 -4.00
C MET A 136 0.63 15.75 -4.20
N LEU A 137 0.06 16.26 -3.12
CA LEU A 137 -0.98 17.29 -3.12
C LEU A 137 -0.42 18.72 -3.10
N GLU A 138 0.89 18.87 -3.33
CA GLU A 138 1.62 20.14 -3.35
C GLU A 138 1.44 20.94 -2.04
N ALA A 139 1.23 20.27 -0.91
CA ALA A 139 1.16 20.91 0.39
C ALA A 139 2.53 21.54 0.72
N PRO A 140 2.58 22.73 1.35
CA PRO A 140 3.85 23.32 1.74
C PRO A 140 4.58 22.47 2.79
N GLU A 141 5.87 22.17 2.55
CA GLU A 141 6.69 21.35 3.45
C GLU A 141 6.65 21.83 4.91
N SER A 142 6.74 23.15 5.12
CA SER A 142 6.69 23.78 6.44
C SER A 142 5.34 23.55 7.14
N ALA A 143 4.24 23.57 6.39
CA ALA A 143 2.90 23.33 6.92
C ALA A 143 2.70 21.86 7.31
N VAL A 144 3.24 20.92 6.53
CA VAL A 144 3.22 19.49 6.88
C VAL A 144 4.06 19.23 8.12
N ARG A 145 5.28 19.78 8.17
CA ARG A 145 6.16 19.63 9.33
C ARG A 145 5.54 20.14 10.62
N ALA A 146 4.87 21.30 10.58
CA ALA A 146 4.24 21.89 11.76
C ALA A 146 3.05 21.06 12.32
N GLN A 147 2.45 20.19 11.51
CA GLN A 147 1.33 19.34 11.92
C GLN A 147 1.79 18.01 12.55
N LEU A 148 3.06 17.64 12.37
CA LEU A 148 3.60 16.39 12.89
C LEU A 148 4.19 16.54 14.29
N PRO A 149 4.09 15.49 15.14
CA PRO A 149 4.85 15.41 16.39
C PRO A 149 6.35 15.60 16.13
N GLU A 150 7.07 16.19 17.09
CA GLU A 150 8.51 16.50 16.96
C GLU A 150 9.34 15.29 16.51
N THR A 151 9.00 14.10 17.01
CA THR A 151 9.64 12.81 16.66
C THR A 151 9.57 12.47 15.17
N HIS A 152 8.62 13.02 14.43
CA HIS A 152 8.40 12.77 13.01
C HIS A 152 8.76 13.96 12.11
N GLN A 153 9.17 15.10 12.67
CA GLN A 153 9.49 16.26 11.84
C GLN A 153 10.74 16.06 10.98
N SER A 154 11.68 15.22 11.44
CA SER A 154 12.95 14.94 10.74
C SER A 154 12.78 14.18 9.43
N ILE A 155 11.68 13.45 9.23
CA ILE A 155 11.44 12.68 8.00
C ILE A 155 10.82 13.54 6.88
N VAL A 156 10.37 14.76 7.16
CA VAL A 156 9.64 15.58 6.19
C VAL A 156 10.55 16.06 5.05
N SER A 157 11.66 16.76 5.37
CA SER A 157 12.56 17.27 4.32
C SER A 157 13.14 16.18 3.42
N PRO A 158 13.64 15.05 3.95
CA PRO A 158 14.14 13.97 3.10
C PRO A 158 13.09 13.45 2.11
N LEU A 159 11.85 13.27 2.55
CA LEU A 159 10.76 12.78 1.69
C LEU A 159 10.34 13.81 0.64
N TYR A 160 10.23 15.09 1.00
CA TYR A 160 9.95 16.17 0.05
C TYR A 160 11.06 16.34 -0.99
N SER A 161 12.32 16.29 -0.53
CA SER A 161 13.49 16.37 -1.41
C SER A 161 13.53 15.19 -2.39
N LEU A 162 13.31 13.97 -1.91
CA LEU A 162 13.27 12.78 -2.76
C LEU A 162 12.11 12.85 -3.76
N TYR A 163 10.92 13.26 -3.31
CA TYR A 163 9.77 13.44 -4.19
C TYR A 163 10.04 14.47 -5.29
N GLY A 164 10.63 15.62 -4.94
CA GLY A 164 10.93 16.67 -5.90
C GLY A 164 12.03 16.31 -6.90
N THR A 165 12.93 15.39 -6.55
CA THR A 165 14.05 14.97 -7.41
C THR A 165 13.69 13.77 -8.28
N ASP A 166 13.12 12.73 -7.66
CA ASP A 166 12.97 11.40 -8.27
C ASP A 166 11.49 10.94 -8.39
N GLY A 167 10.54 11.74 -7.90
CA GLY A 167 9.11 11.46 -8.00
C GLY A 167 8.58 10.45 -6.97
N ALA A 168 7.28 10.14 -7.07
CA ALA A 168 6.57 9.34 -6.07
C ALA A 168 7.05 7.88 -6.01
N ASP A 169 7.41 7.27 -7.14
CA ASP A 169 7.85 5.87 -7.19
C ASP A 169 9.14 5.66 -6.40
N ALA A 170 10.08 6.60 -6.46
CA ALA A 170 11.32 6.55 -5.68
C ALA A 170 11.05 6.68 -4.18
N VAL A 171 10.12 7.57 -3.79
CA VAL A 171 9.70 7.69 -2.39
C VAL A 171 9.02 6.41 -1.91
N TYR A 172 8.14 5.81 -2.72
CA TYR A 172 7.50 4.55 -2.36
C TYR A 172 8.50 3.38 -2.24
N ASP A 173 9.50 3.28 -3.12
CA ASP A 173 10.59 2.30 -3.01
C ASP A 173 11.39 2.49 -1.71
N SER A 174 11.63 3.74 -1.31
CA SER A 174 12.27 4.09 -0.03
C SER A 174 11.39 3.68 1.16
N LEU A 175 10.11 4.04 1.17
CA LEU A 175 9.14 3.65 2.22
C LEU A 175 9.05 2.14 2.38
N ALA A 176 8.99 1.40 1.28
CA ALA A 176 8.99 -0.06 1.30
C ALA A 176 10.26 -0.63 1.95
N SER A 177 11.40 -0.05 1.65
CA SER A 177 12.69 -0.43 2.23
C SER A 177 12.76 -0.10 3.72
N GLU A 178 12.25 1.06 4.14
CA GLU A 178 12.15 1.47 5.54
C GLU A 178 11.21 0.57 6.36
N LEU A 179 10.05 0.18 5.81
CA LEU A 179 9.15 -0.76 6.47
C LEU A 179 9.84 -2.11 6.69
N LYS A 180 10.47 -2.65 5.65
CA LYS A 180 11.24 -3.90 5.72
C LYS A 180 12.37 -3.82 6.72
N LEU A 181 13.09 -2.71 6.77
CA LEU A 181 14.13 -2.48 7.75
C LEU A 181 13.54 -2.46 9.16
N CYS A 182 12.46 -1.70 9.37
CA CYS A 182 11.81 -1.59 10.67
C CYS A 182 11.40 -2.96 11.21
N ILE A 183 10.64 -3.74 10.43
CA ILE A 183 10.11 -5.04 10.91
C ILE A 183 11.19 -6.09 11.18
N ASN A 184 12.34 -6.00 10.52
CA ASN A 184 13.46 -6.93 10.70
C ASN A 184 14.49 -6.48 11.75
N SER A 185 14.50 -5.19 12.10
CA SER A 185 15.39 -4.65 13.13
C SER A 185 14.78 -4.89 14.50
N ARG A 186 15.39 -5.73 15.34
CA ARG A 186 14.98 -5.80 16.75
C ARG A 186 15.42 -4.50 17.43
N ARG A 187 14.46 -3.68 17.88
CA ARG A 187 14.73 -2.65 18.90
C ARG A 187 14.67 -3.25 20.29
#